data_AF-A0A2V9RKL5-F1
#
_entry.id   AF-A0A2V9RKL5-F1
#
_cell.length_a   1.000
_cell.length_b   1.000
_cell.length_c   1.000
_cell.angle_alpha   90.00
_cell.angle_beta   90.00
_cell.angle_gamma   90.00
#
_symmetry.space_group_name_H-M   'P 1'
#
loop_
_entity.id
_entity.type
_entity.pdbx_description
1 polymer ?
#
loop_
_entity_poly.entity_id
_entity_poly.type
_entity_poly.pdbx_seq_one_letter_code
_entity_poly.pdbx_strand_id
1 'polypeptide(L)'
;MPAGEKVLSMDSVTQVGQQISYEIFPDKGEEAHPPVEISISKQDSIHWFCRTKRFRVITVHPGAETLAAPQPLFYRRFPEDNLEFGYNVNSGPAHHKAGVCCVYKPIFQFEDGKILDPHIRTVA
;
A
#
# COMPACT_ATOMS: atom_id res chain seq x y z
N MET A 1 -37.25 -38.04 18.47
CA MET A 1 -36.04 -37.27 18.81
C MET A 1 -35.33 -36.94 17.50
N PRO A 2 -35.59 -35.79 16.84
CA PRO A 2 -34.83 -35.42 15.65
C PRO A 2 -33.53 -34.69 16.04
N ALA A 3 -32.57 -34.81 15.13
CA ALA A 3 -31.17 -34.44 15.26
C ALA A 3 -30.95 -32.96 15.58
N GLY A 4 -29.94 -32.69 16.42
CA GLY A 4 -29.44 -31.34 16.67
C GLY A 4 -28.85 -30.75 15.39
N GLU A 5 -29.50 -29.71 14.88
CA GLU A 5 -28.98 -28.85 13.82
C GLU A 5 -27.68 -28.20 14.30
N LYS A 6 -26.60 -28.53 13.60
CA LYS A 6 -25.29 -27.90 13.77
C LYS A 6 -25.40 -26.51 13.17
N VAL A 7 -25.55 -25.50 14.03
CA VAL A 7 -25.47 -24.09 13.63
C VAL A 7 -24.06 -23.85 13.09
N LEU A 8 -23.92 -23.87 11.77
CA LEU A 8 -22.78 -23.31 11.05
C LEU A 8 -22.80 -21.81 11.34
N SER A 9 -22.01 -21.39 12.31
CA SER A 9 -21.76 -19.98 12.58
C SER A 9 -21.29 -19.33 11.29
N MET A 10 -22.08 -18.34 10.85
CA MET A 10 -21.87 -17.52 9.66
C MET A 10 -20.39 -17.21 9.46
N ASP A 11 -19.90 -17.57 8.27
CA ASP A 11 -18.63 -17.12 7.74
C ASP A 11 -18.44 -15.64 8.12
N SER A 12 -17.38 -15.37 8.86
CA SER A 12 -16.96 -14.01 9.15
C SER A 12 -16.83 -13.33 7.80
N VAL A 13 -17.72 -12.38 7.50
CA VAL A 13 -17.64 -11.60 6.26
C VAL A 13 -16.28 -10.92 6.28
N THR A 14 -15.31 -11.49 5.55
CA THR A 14 -14.00 -10.90 5.37
C THR A 14 -14.25 -9.53 4.77
N GLN A 15 -14.08 -8.46 5.56
CA GLN A 15 -14.20 -7.10 5.03
C GLN A 15 -13.22 -6.99 3.86
N VAL A 16 -13.78 -6.81 2.67
CA VAL A 16 -12.99 -6.71 1.44
C VAL A 16 -12.18 -5.43 1.51
N GLY A 17 -10.86 -5.54 1.38
CA GLY A 17 -9.96 -4.39 1.32
C GLY A 17 -10.35 -3.43 0.20
N GLN A 18 -10.29 -2.14 0.50
CA GLN A 18 -10.54 -1.10 -0.51
C GLN A 18 -9.30 -0.88 -1.36
N GLN A 19 -9.52 -0.42 -2.60
CA GLN A 19 -8.47 0.09 -3.46
C GLN A 19 -8.49 1.63 -3.43
N ILE A 20 -7.48 2.21 -2.79
CA ILE A 20 -7.34 3.66 -2.65
C ILE A 20 -6.62 4.20 -3.88
N SER A 21 -7.27 5.08 -4.63
CA SER A 21 -6.63 5.77 -5.77
C SER A 21 -5.87 6.98 -5.27
N TYR A 22 -4.57 7.05 -5.59
CA TYR A 22 -3.71 8.15 -5.15
C TYR A 22 -2.90 8.74 -6.30
N GLU A 23 -3.05 10.04 -6.53
CA GLU A 23 -2.31 10.77 -7.54
C GLU A 23 -0.98 11.26 -6.98
N ILE A 24 0.12 10.99 -7.70
CA ILE A 24 1.44 11.56 -7.39
C ILE A 24 1.80 12.68 -8.37
N PHE A 25 2.38 13.75 -7.83
CA PHE A 25 2.73 14.98 -8.51
C PHE A 25 4.26 15.19 -8.47
N PRO A 26 5.03 14.77 -9.50
CA PRO A 26 6.50 14.80 -9.48
C PRO A 26 7.13 16.19 -9.34
N ASP A 27 6.34 17.24 -9.60
CA ASP A 27 6.80 18.63 -9.61
C ASP A 27 6.29 19.42 -8.39
N LYS A 28 5.66 18.74 -7.41
CA LYS A 28 5.19 19.34 -6.16
C LYS A 28 5.94 18.77 -4.95
N GLY A 29 5.99 19.53 -3.86
CA GLY A 29 6.62 19.10 -2.62
C GLY A 29 5.78 18.11 -1.82
N GLU A 30 6.27 17.77 -0.62
CA GLU A 30 5.61 16.84 0.32
C GLU A 30 4.20 17.31 0.71
N GLU A 31 3.94 18.62 0.73
CA GLU A 31 2.64 19.21 1.04
C GLU A 31 1.52 18.80 0.07
N ALA A 32 1.89 18.42 -1.17
CA ALA A 32 0.95 17.92 -2.16
C ALA A 32 0.71 16.40 -2.05
N HIS A 33 1.40 15.74 -1.13
CA HIS A 33 1.37 14.29 -0.96
C HIS A 33 1.04 13.93 0.50
N PRO A 34 -0.20 14.19 0.95
CA PRO A 34 -0.61 13.81 2.30
C PRO A 34 -0.49 12.29 2.48
N PRO A 35 -0.20 11.80 3.70
CA PRO A 35 -0.07 10.37 3.95
C PRO A 35 -1.30 9.57 3.53
N VAL A 36 -1.08 8.42 2.90
CA VAL A 36 -2.16 7.47 2.56
C VAL A 36 -2.42 6.57 3.76
N GLU A 37 -3.64 6.56 4.27
CA GLU A 37 -4.03 5.65 5.35
C GLU A 37 -4.58 4.35 4.77
N ILE A 38 -4.00 3.20 5.16
CA ILE A 38 -4.45 1.87 4.72
C ILE A 38 -4.72 0.96 5.91
N SER A 39 -5.82 0.21 5.90
CA SER A 39 -6.11 -0.80 6.92
C SER A 39 -5.43 -2.13 6.60
N ILE A 40 -4.61 -2.62 7.55
CA ILE A 40 -3.93 -3.91 7.41
C ILE A 40 -4.90 -5.07 7.61
N SER A 41 -5.83 -4.98 8.56
CA SER A 41 -6.82 -6.04 8.80
C SER A 41 -7.74 -6.27 7.60
N LYS A 42 -8.10 -5.19 6.90
CA LYS A 42 -8.90 -5.24 5.67
C LYS A 42 -8.07 -5.56 4.43
N GLN A 43 -6.74 -5.53 4.53
CA GLN A 43 -5.81 -5.70 3.40
C GLN A 43 -6.04 -4.68 2.30
N ASP A 44 -6.18 -3.42 2.67
CA ASP A 44 -6.31 -2.31 1.73
C ASP A 44 -5.13 -2.28 0.75
N SER A 45 -5.39 -1.78 -0.46
CA SER A 45 -4.41 -1.61 -1.52
C SER A 45 -4.40 -0.17 -2.03
N ILE A 46 -3.31 0.23 -2.67
CA ILE A 46 -3.16 1.57 -3.23
C ILE A 46 -2.91 1.44 -4.73
N HIS A 47 -3.72 2.13 -5.51
CA HIS A 47 -3.50 2.37 -6.93
C HIS A 47 -2.86 3.75 -7.11
N TRP A 48 -1.55 3.75 -7.24
CA TRP A 48 -0.76 4.94 -7.51
C TRP A 48 -0.86 5.30 -8.98
N PHE A 49 -1.06 6.57 -9.30
CA PHE A 49 -1.02 7.04 -10.68
C PHE A 49 -0.42 8.44 -10.79
N CYS A 50 0.18 8.71 -11.94
CA CYS A 50 0.69 10.02 -12.32
C CYS A 50 0.19 10.34 -13.71
N ARG A 51 -0.38 11.53 -13.92
CA ARG A 51 -0.90 11.93 -15.23
C ARG A 51 0.15 12.54 -16.14
N THR A 52 1.24 13.06 -15.56
CA THR A 52 2.22 13.88 -16.28
C THR A 52 3.48 13.14 -16.67
N LYS A 53 3.88 12.12 -15.88
CA LYS A 53 5.15 11.40 -16.07
C LYS A 53 5.01 9.92 -15.74
N ARG A 54 5.83 9.09 -16.39
CA ARG A 54 5.95 7.67 -16.03
C ARG A 54 6.88 7.50 -14.84
N PHE A 55 6.56 6.53 -13.99
CA PHE A 55 7.30 6.23 -12.79
C PHE A 55 7.35 4.72 -12.54
N ARG A 56 8.22 4.30 -11.64
CA ARG A 56 8.27 2.95 -11.07
C ARG A 56 8.52 3.00 -9.58
N VAL A 57 8.14 1.95 -8.87
CA VAL A 57 8.41 1.81 -7.44
C VAL A 57 9.71 1.05 -7.25
N ILE A 58 10.68 1.69 -6.61
CA ILE A 58 11.99 1.10 -6.34
C ILE A 58 11.94 0.21 -5.10
N THR A 59 11.26 0.65 -4.05
CA THR A 59 11.13 -0.11 -2.79
C THR A 59 10.03 0.52 -1.93
N VAL A 60 9.62 -0.20 -0.88
CA VAL A 60 8.78 0.32 0.20
C VAL A 60 9.44 -0.06 1.51
N HIS A 61 9.87 0.93 2.28
CA HIS A 61 10.60 0.70 3.54
C HIS A 61 9.92 1.44 4.70
N PRO A 62 10.13 1.04 5.96
CA PRO A 62 9.63 1.78 7.10
C PRO A 62 10.21 3.18 7.17
N GLY A 63 9.38 4.17 7.51
CA GLY A 63 9.82 5.53 7.77
C GLY A 63 10.70 5.62 9.02
N ALA A 64 11.40 6.74 9.17
CA ALA A 64 12.28 6.99 10.32
C ALA A 64 11.57 6.87 11.68
N GLU A 65 10.28 7.19 11.73
CA GLU A 65 9.44 7.09 12.93
C GLU A 65 9.19 5.65 13.38
N THR A 66 9.23 4.70 12.45
CA THR A 66 8.90 3.29 12.72
C THR A 66 9.90 2.34 12.05
N LEU A 67 11.20 2.58 12.21
CA LEU A 67 12.26 1.75 11.61
C LEU A 67 12.15 0.26 11.95
N ALA A 68 11.58 -0.08 13.11
CA ALA A 68 11.33 -1.45 13.54
C ALA A 68 10.03 -2.06 12.98
N ALA A 69 9.31 -1.36 12.08
CA ALA A 69 8.07 -1.86 11.52
C ALA A 69 8.30 -3.15 10.73
N PRO A 70 7.42 -4.15 10.87
CA PRO A 70 7.47 -5.38 10.09
C PRO A 70 7.50 -5.12 8.59
N GLN A 71 8.31 -5.87 7.85
CA GLN A 71 8.37 -5.83 6.40
C GLN A 71 8.02 -7.20 5.82
N PRO A 72 7.51 -7.28 4.58
CA PRO A 72 7.15 -6.16 3.70
C PRO A 72 5.76 -5.56 4.03
N LEU A 73 5.51 -4.32 3.61
CA LEU A 73 4.18 -3.70 3.72
C LEU A 73 3.15 -4.37 2.80
N PHE A 74 3.54 -4.71 1.58
CA PHE A 74 2.69 -5.35 0.58
C PHE A 74 3.22 -6.74 0.23
N TYR A 75 2.38 -7.64 -0.27
CA TYR A 75 2.85 -8.93 -0.81
C TYR A 75 3.67 -8.77 -2.09
N ARG A 76 3.46 -7.66 -2.82
CA ARG A 76 4.19 -7.33 -4.04
C ARG A 76 5.65 -7.03 -3.72
N ARG A 77 6.57 -7.60 -4.51
CA ARG A 77 8.01 -7.40 -4.36
C ARG A 77 8.46 -6.29 -5.30
N PHE A 78 8.66 -5.10 -4.74
CA PHE A 78 9.19 -3.97 -5.49
C PHE A 78 10.73 -3.95 -5.40
N PRO A 79 11.45 -3.76 -6.52
CA PRO A 79 10.96 -3.44 -7.86
C PRO A 79 10.73 -4.66 -8.78
N GLU A 80 10.93 -5.89 -8.30
CA GLU A 80 10.91 -7.11 -9.12
C GLU A 80 9.63 -7.28 -9.93
N ASP A 81 8.49 -6.95 -9.33
CA ASP A 81 7.18 -7.05 -9.97
C ASP A 81 6.84 -5.76 -10.76
N ASN A 82 7.66 -4.70 -10.72
CA ASN A 82 7.46 -3.40 -11.39
C ASN A 82 8.76 -2.84 -11.97
N LEU A 83 9.33 -3.53 -12.97
CA LEU A 83 10.62 -3.18 -13.55
C LEU A 83 10.57 -1.95 -14.48
N GLU A 84 9.47 -1.79 -15.22
CA GLU A 84 9.29 -0.76 -16.25
C GLU A 84 8.59 0.50 -15.73
N PHE A 85 8.91 1.64 -16.35
CA PHE A 85 8.20 2.90 -16.11
C PHE A 85 6.75 2.84 -16.64
N GLY A 86 5.80 3.18 -15.78
CA GLY A 86 4.36 3.22 -16.09
C GLY A 86 3.69 4.48 -15.55
N TYR A 87 2.49 4.80 -16.04
CA TYR A 87 1.68 5.89 -15.50
C TYR A 87 0.90 5.51 -14.24
N ASN A 88 0.90 4.22 -13.90
CA ASN A 88 0.22 3.69 -12.73
C ASN A 88 0.91 2.44 -12.19
N VAL A 89 0.76 2.21 -10.89
CA VAL A 89 1.25 1.02 -10.19
C VAL A 89 0.24 0.66 -9.10
N ASN A 90 -0.18 -0.60 -9.08
CA ASN A 90 -0.99 -1.15 -7.99
C ASN A 90 -0.08 -1.76 -6.91
N SER A 91 -0.21 -1.37 -5.65
CA SER A 91 0.59 -1.95 -4.56
C SER A 91 0.27 -3.42 -4.29
N GLY A 92 -0.90 -3.88 -4.71
CA GLY A 92 -1.52 -5.09 -4.18
C GLY A 92 -2.01 -4.90 -2.75
N PRO A 93 -2.65 -5.93 -2.18
CA PRO A 93 -3.14 -5.90 -0.80
C PRO A 93 -1.99 -5.73 0.19
N ALA A 94 -2.26 -5.02 1.28
CA ALA A 94 -1.35 -4.93 2.41
C ALA A 94 -1.12 -6.32 3.03
N HIS A 95 0.12 -6.58 3.43
CA HIS A 95 0.53 -7.82 4.04
C HIS A 95 -0.08 -7.94 5.44
N HIS A 96 -0.71 -9.07 5.77
CA HIS A 96 -1.39 -9.26 7.08
C HIS A 96 -0.46 -9.15 8.30
N LYS A 97 0.86 -9.30 8.10
CA LYS A 97 1.91 -9.13 9.12
C LYS A 97 2.57 -7.75 9.10
N ALA A 98 2.13 -6.81 8.25
CA ALA A 98 2.61 -5.44 8.31
C ALA A 98 2.24 -4.85 9.68
N GLY A 99 3.07 -3.94 10.19
CA GLY A 99 2.80 -3.32 11.48
C GLY A 99 1.56 -2.43 11.42
N VAL A 100 0.78 -2.39 12.50
CA VAL A 100 -0.32 -1.44 12.70
C VAL A 100 0.24 -0.13 13.28
N CYS A 101 -0.36 1.02 12.94
CA CYS A 101 0.11 2.34 13.36
C CYS A 101 1.58 2.62 12.97
N CYS A 102 2.01 2.07 11.83
CA CYS A 102 3.35 2.21 11.30
C CYS A 102 3.38 3.15 10.10
N VAL A 103 4.53 3.78 9.87
CA VAL A 103 4.76 4.63 8.70
C VAL A 103 5.70 3.89 7.75
N TYR A 104 5.33 3.85 6.48
CA TYR A 104 6.15 3.32 5.41
C TYR A 104 6.33 4.38 4.31
N LYS A 105 7.46 4.32 3.62
CA LYS A 105 7.87 5.19 2.54
C LYS A 105 8.13 4.37 1.28
N PRO A 106 7.19 4.33 0.33
CA PRO A 106 7.49 3.97 -1.04
C PRO A 106 8.51 4.96 -1.64
N ILE A 107 9.46 4.47 -2.43
CA ILE A 107 10.35 5.31 -3.24
C ILE A 107 9.92 5.18 -4.69
N PHE A 108 9.43 6.26 -5.27
CA PHE A 108 9.11 6.36 -6.69
C PHE A 108 10.27 6.99 -7.44
N GLN A 109 10.67 6.37 -8.55
CA GLN A 109 11.58 6.96 -9.51
C GLN A 109 10.80 7.29 -10.78
N PHE A 110 10.90 8.54 -11.23
CA PHE A 110 10.33 9.02 -12.48
C PHE A 110 11.31 8.84 -13.65
N GLU A 111 10.78 8.82 -14.87
CA GLU A 111 11.56 8.62 -16.10
C GLU A 111 12.61 9.72 -16.35
N ASP A 112 12.42 10.91 -15.75
CA ASP A 112 13.36 12.03 -15.77
C ASP A 112 14.42 11.97 -14.65
N GLY A 113 14.42 10.89 -13.86
CA GLY A 113 15.35 10.68 -12.76
C GLY A 113 14.94 11.30 -11.43
N LYS A 114 13.82 12.04 -11.37
CA LYS A 114 13.31 12.57 -10.09
C LYS A 114 12.88 11.43 -9.15
N ILE A 115 13.04 11.68 -7.86
CA ILE A 115 12.61 10.78 -6.79
C ILE A 115 11.49 11.45 -5.99
N LEU A 116 10.48 10.66 -5.61
CA LEU A 116 9.43 11.05 -4.69
C LEU A 116 9.21 9.93 -3.68
N ASP A 117 9.11 10.28 -2.39
CA ASP A 117 8.95 9.32 -1.29
C ASP A 117 7.76 9.66 -0.37
N PRO A 118 6.50 9.53 -0.85
CA PRO A 118 5.34 9.86 -0.04
C PRO A 118 5.17 8.86 1.10
N HIS A 119 4.28 9.19 2.04
CA HIS A 119 4.06 8.36 3.23
C HIS A 119 2.82 7.50 3.12
N ILE A 120 2.91 6.30 3.67
CA ILE A 120 1.80 5.40 3.93
C ILE A 120 1.71 5.20 5.43
N ARG A 121 0.54 5.43 6.02
CA ARG A 121 0.27 5.12 7.42
C ARG A 121 -0.64 3.90 7.49
N THR A 122 -0.23 2.90 8.25
CA THR A 122 -1.06 1.73 8.50
C THR A 122 -1.99 1.99 9.67
N VAL A 123 -3.24 1.58 9.53
CA VAL A 123 -4.24 1.58 10.60
C VAL A 123 -4.74 0.17 10.87
N ALA A 124 -5.40 -0.01 12.00
CA ALA A 124 -5.93 -1.30 12.44
C ALA A 124 -6.93 -1.88 11.43
#